data_AF-A0A3D8Q649-F1
#
_entry.id   AF-A0A3D8Q649-F1
#
_cell.length_a   1.000
_cell.length_b   1.000
_cell.length_c   1.000
_cell.angle_alpha   90.00
_cell.angle_beta   90.00
_cell.angle_gamma   90.00
#
_symmetry.space_group_name_H-M   'P 1'
#
loop_
_entity.id
_entity.type
_entity.pdbx_description
1 polymer ?
#
loop_
_entity_poly.entity_id
_entity_poly.type
_entity_poly.pdbx_seq_one_letter_code
_entity_poly.pdbx_strand_id
1 'polypeptide(L)'
;MSTPENCPWMHTSPRKVIYEDLESWRSHQGERLRFPLNSVTIHVSLGYGEMFCYVNILYYEWILFLNREYIPFLPTSESEPQGPVDPPLLQAASPDGRWAERANELFHAAACITNILEDLEELDRPLATPFAGFCAFSIATMNIYVAAFPRMNMGRSPNADISAELHLIYIDKFRHVWKIGNGLVNWHMRGLLRNDGSKADIRQALELSLAAVKLSGVNLLGGVPEIAEVLVERLF
;
A
#
# COMPACT_ATOMS: atom_id res chain seq x y z
N MET A 1 -3.06 -23.36 -8.96
CA MET A 1 -1.69 -22.99 -9.39
C MET A 1 -1.84 -21.92 -10.46
N SER A 2 -1.05 -20.85 -10.41
CA SER A 2 -1.11 -19.79 -11.43
C SER A 2 -0.53 -20.31 -12.74
N THR A 3 -1.25 -20.17 -13.86
CA THR A 3 -0.71 -20.58 -15.18
C THR A 3 0.55 -19.76 -15.52
N PRO A 4 1.46 -20.27 -16.37
CA PRO A 4 2.70 -19.56 -16.67
C PRO A 4 2.47 -18.17 -17.26
N GLU A 5 1.41 -17.99 -18.06
CA GLU A 5 1.01 -16.69 -18.62
C GLU A 5 0.60 -15.64 -17.56
N ASN A 6 0.27 -16.07 -16.35
CA ASN A 6 -0.11 -15.22 -15.22
C ASN A 6 1.08 -14.84 -14.33
N CYS A 7 2.30 -15.32 -14.63
CA CYS A 7 3.47 -14.91 -13.86
C CYS A 7 3.74 -13.40 -14.04
N PRO A 8 4.08 -12.67 -12.98
CA PRO A 8 4.07 -11.21 -12.95
C PRO A 8 5.03 -10.51 -13.93
N TRP A 9 6.02 -11.22 -14.46
CA TRP A 9 6.98 -10.72 -15.45
C TRP A 9 6.55 -11.02 -16.89
N MET A 10 5.45 -11.73 -17.09
CA MET A 10 4.88 -11.96 -18.42
C MET A 10 4.09 -10.75 -18.87
N HIS A 11 4.24 -10.37 -20.14
CA HIS A 11 3.52 -9.25 -20.74
C HIS A 11 1.99 -9.40 -20.68
N THR A 12 1.49 -10.64 -20.70
CA THR A 12 0.06 -10.97 -20.65
C THR A 12 -0.49 -11.05 -19.23
N SER A 13 0.34 -10.94 -18.19
CA SER A 13 -0.11 -11.13 -16.83
C SER A 13 -1.05 -10.00 -16.39
N PRO A 14 -2.14 -10.29 -15.65
CA PRO A 14 -3.06 -9.27 -15.16
C PRO A 14 -2.36 -8.14 -14.39
N ARG A 15 -1.37 -8.47 -13.55
CA ARG A 15 -0.54 -7.50 -12.83
C ARG A 15 0.15 -6.55 -13.80
N LYS A 16 0.80 -7.08 -14.84
CA LYS A 16 1.58 -6.27 -15.78
C LYS A 16 0.70 -5.26 -16.51
N VAL A 17 -0.49 -5.67 -16.93
CA VAL A 17 -1.51 -4.79 -17.54
C VAL A 17 -1.90 -3.67 -16.58
N ILE A 18 -2.30 -4.00 -15.34
CA ILE A 18 -2.69 -2.99 -14.34
C ILE A 18 -1.55 -2.03 -14.02
N TYR A 19 -0.32 -2.53 -13.93
CA TYR A 19 0.86 -1.71 -13.70
C TYR A 19 1.11 -0.74 -14.87
N GLU A 20 0.99 -1.20 -16.11
CA GLU A 20 1.15 -0.34 -17.29
C GLU A 20 0.06 0.72 -17.39
N ASP A 21 -1.19 0.38 -17.04
CA ASP A 21 -2.29 1.34 -16.96
C ASP A 21 -2.04 2.41 -15.89
N LEU A 22 -1.53 2.00 -14.71
CA LEU A 22 -1.16 2.91 -13.63
C LEU A 22 -0.02 3.86 -14.04
N GLU A 23 1.03 3.32 -14.65
CA GLU A 23 2.16 4.13 -15.16
C GLU A 23 1.71 5.09 -16.27
N SER A 24 0.84 4.62 -17.17
CA SER A 24 0.23 5.45 -18.20
C SER A 24 -0.57 6.59 -17.56
N TRP A 25 -1.44 6.31 -16.60
CA TRP A 25 -2.18 7.33 -15.84
C TRP A 25 -1.24 8.32 -15.14
N ARG A 26 -0.16 7.84 -14.50
CA ARG A 26 0.84 8.69 -13.86
C ARG A 26 1.58 9.57 -14.85
N SER A 27 1.84 9.07 -16.05
CA SER A 27 2.55 9.80 -17.11
C SER A 27 1.74 10.98 -17.69
N HIS A 28 0.41 10.88 -17.70
CA HIS A 28 -0.49 11.96 -18.14
C HIS A 28 -0.52 13.14 -17.15
N GLN A 29 -0.08 12.95 -15.91
CA GLN A 29 0.01 14.04 -14.93
C GLN A 29 1.23 14.91 -15.23
N GLY A 30 1.08 16.23 -15.19
CA GLY A 30 2.23 17.14 -15.30
C GLY A 30 3.23 16.92 -14.15
N GLU A 31 4.52 17.18 -14.40
CA GLU A 31 5.60 16.94 -13.43
C GLU A 31 5.35 17.60 -12.07
N ARG A 32 4.71 18.78 -12.05
CA ARG A 32 4.35 19.53 -10.83
C ARG A 32 3.45 18.75 -9.87
N LEU A 33 2.67 17.80 -10.36
CA LEU A 33 1.73 17.01 -9.55
C LEU A 33 2.36 15.73 -8.98
N ARG A 34 3.65 15.49 -9.23
CA ARG A 34 4.33 14.27 -8.81
C ARG A 34 5.18 14.52 -7.56
N PHE A 35 4.84 13.84 -6.48
CA PHE A 35 5.73 13.61 -5.34
C PHE A 35 6.71 12.47 -5.69
N PRO A 36 7.94 12.45 -5.13
CA PRO A 36 8.60 13.49 -4.33
C PRO A 36 9.23 14.61 -5.17
N LEU A 37 8.98 14.64 -6.49
CA LEU A 37 9.53 15.64 -7.41
C LEU A 37 9.15 17.07 -7.00
N ASN A 38 7.99 17.24 -6.34
CA ASN A 38 7.53 18.47 -5.74
C ASN A 38 7.12 18.23 -4.29
N SER A 39 7.33 19.24 -3.45
CA SER A 39 7.03 19.19 -2.02
C SER A 39 5.53 19.37 -1.74
N VAL A 40 5.06 18.67 -0.69
CA VAL A 40 3.73 18.86 -0.10
C VAL A 40 3.55 20.31 0.37
N THR A 41 4.55 20.89 1.03
CA THR A 41 4.54 22.26 1.56
C THR A 41 4.19 23.31 0.52
N ILE A 42 4.75 23.18 -0.70
CA ILE A 42 4.45 24.10 -1.81
C ILE A 42 2.97 24.03 -2.16
N HIS A 43 2.42 22.83 -2.31
CA HIS A 43 1.00 22.66 -2.68
C HIS A 43 0.05 23.07 -1.55
N VAL A 44 0.42 22.84 -0.29
CA VAL A 44 -0.33 23.34 0.87
C VAL A 44 -0.38 24.87 0.85
N SER A 45 0.74 25.56 0.61
CA SER A 45 0.77 27.03 0.54
C SER A 45 -0.10 27.62 -0.59
N LEU A 46 -0.29 26.85 -1.67
CA LEU A 46 -1.13 27.23 -2.82
C LEU A 46 -2.61 26.86 -2.63
N GLY A 47 -2.98 26.23 -1.51
CA GLY A 47 -4.34 25.79 -1.22
C GLY A 47 -4.76 24.49 -1.91
N TYR A 48 -3.80 23.73 -2.46
CA TYR A 48 -4.04 22.47 -3.18
C TYR A 48 -3.38 21.26 -2.53
N GLY A 49 -2.91 21.38 -1.29
CA GLY A 49 -2.16 20.35 -0.57
C GLY A 49 -2.90 19.01 -0.47
N GLU A 50 -4.14 19.02 -0.03
CA GLU A 50 -4.94 17.78 0.11
C GLU A 50 -5.09 17.04 -1.22
N MET A 51 -5.43 17.74 -2.30
CA MET A 51 -5.58 17.12 -3.63
C MET A 51 -4.26 16.57 -4.16
N PHE A 52 -3.16 17.32 -3.98
CA PHE A 52 -1.82 16.87 -4.35
C PHE A 52 -1.43 15.61 -3.56
N CYS A 53 -1.64 15.59 -2.25
CA CYS A 53 -1.34 14.43 -1.44
C CYS A 53 -2.22 13.24 -1.81
N TYR A 54 -3.52 13.45 -2.01
CA TYR A 54 -4.47 12.38 -2.34
C TYR A 54 -4.08 11.65 -3.64
N VAL A 55 -3.77 12.38 -4.72
CA VAL A 55 -3.40 11.75 -6.01
C VAL A 55 -2.09 10.97 -5.91
N ASN A 56 -1.13 11.46 -5.12
CA ASN A 56 0.15 10.80 -4.91
C ASN A 56 0.02 9.58 -4.00
N ILE A 57 -0.73 9.67 -2.90
CA ILE A 57 -1.03 8.53 -2.03
C ILE A 57 -1.73 7.45 -2.83
N LEU A 58 -2.72 7.79 -3.66
CA LEU A 58 -3.40 6.83 -4.52
C LEU A 58 -2.41 6.07 -5.40
N TYR A 59 -1.54 6.77 -6.12
CA TYR A 59 -0.50 6.16 -6.95
C TYR A 59 0.35 5.15 -6.18
N TYR A 60 0.92 5.58 -5.04
CA TYR A 60 1.82 4.74 -4.26
C TYR A 60 1.11 3.57 -3.58
N GLU A 61 -0.14 3.74 -3.16
CA GLU A 61 -0.94 2.67 -2.56
C GLU A 61 -1.18 1.53 -3.57
N TRP A 62 -1.38 1.86 -4.86
CA TRP A 62 -1.45 0.86 -5.92
C TRP A 62 -0.12 0.13 -6.14
N ILE A 63 1.00 0.86 -6.17
CA ILE A 63 2.34 0.25 -6.26
C ILE A 63 2.60 -0.68 -5.08
N LEU A 64 2.16 -0.30 -3.88
CA LEU A 64 2.25 -1.11 -2.67
C LEU A 64 1.47 -2.43 -2.88
N PHE A 65 0.19 -2.39 -3.26
CA PHE A 65 -0.59 -3.62 -3.44
C PHE A 65 -0.08 -4.54 -4.54
N LEU A 66 0.28 -3.99 -5.70
CA LEU A 66 0.78 -4.75 -6.85
C LEU A 66 2.10 -5.47 -6.56
N ASN A 67 2.85 -5.00 -5.57
CA ASN A 67 4.10 -5.62 -5.15
C ASN A 67 3.91 -6.53 -3.94
N ARG A 68 3.08 -6.16 -2.95
CA ARG A 68 2.80 -6.98 -1.76
C ARG A 68 2.31 -8.37 -2.16
N GLU A 69 1.40 -8.49 -3.12
CA GLU A 69 0.79 -9.77 -3.51
C GLU A 69 1.80 -10.90 -3.75
N TYR A 70 3.03 -10.58 -4.17
CA TYR A 70 4.05 -11.56 -4.51
C TYR A 70 5.17 -11.70 -3.46
N ILE A 71 5.13 -10.92 -2.39
CA ILE A 71 6.07 -11.03 -1.27
C ILE A 71 5.53 -12.02 -0.24
N PRO A 72 6.36 -12.94 0.30
CA PRO A 72 5.97 -13.87 1.34
C PRO A 72 5.20 -13.20 2.48
N PHE A 73 4.09 -13.81 2.90
CA PHE A 73 3.30 -13.30 4.01
C PHE A 73 4.06 -13.44 5.34
N LEU A 74 4.68 -14.60 5.57
CA LEU A 74 5.48 -14.93 6.75
C LEU A 74 6.86 -15.48 6.33
N PRO A 75 7.85 -14.61 6.10
CA PRO A 75 9.23 -15.01 5.87
C PRO A 75 9.91 -15.50 7.16
N THR A 76 11.11 -16.04 7.03
CA THR A 76 12.04 -16.25 8.15
C THR A 76 12.98 -15.06 8.32
N SER A 77 13.66 -14.94 9.46
CA SER A 77 14.64 -13.85 9.70
C SER A 77 15.79 -13.82 8.68
N GLU A 78 16.12 -14.97 8.09
CA GLU A 78 17.16 -15.11 7.06
C GLU A 78 16.64 -14.93 5.63
N SER A 79 15.32 -14.77 5.45
CA SER A 79 14.73 -14.63 4.12
C SER A 79 15.11 -13.31 3.46
N GLU A 80 15.40 -13.40 2.18
CA GLU A 80 15.60 -12.27 1.29
C GLU A 80 14.42 -12.14 0.33
N PRO A 81 14.30 -11.03 -0.44
CA PRO A 81 13.21 -10.87 -1.39
C PRO A 81 13.11 -12.08 -2.32
N GLN A 82 11.98 -12.76 -2.23
CA GLN A 82 11.64 -13.92 -3.03
C GLN A 82 10.15 -13.91 -3.36
N GLY A 83 9.75 -14.78 -4.28
CA GLY A 83 8.35 -14.93 -4.65
C GLY A 83 7.51 -15.64 -3.58
N PRO A 84 6.24 -15.93 -3.88
CA PRO A 84 5.37 -16.67 -2.99
C PRO A 84 5.98 -18.02 -2.60
N VAL A 85 6.05 -18.29 -1.30
CA VAL A 85 6.49 -19.58 -0.73
C VAL A 85 5.31 -20.50 -0.39
N ASP A 86 4.11 -19.92 -0.33
CA ASP A 86 2.85 -20.63 -0.10
C ASP A 86 2.02 -20.68 -1.39
N PRO A 87 1.18 -21.72 -1.58
CA PRO A 87 0.27 -21.78 -2.72
C PRO A 87 -0.70 -20.57 -2.80
N PRO A 88 -1.01 -20.05 -4.01
CA PRO A 88 -0.57 -20.56 -5.31
C PRO A 88 0.86 -20.12 -5.67
N LEU A 89 1.73 -21.10 -5.94
CA LEU A 89 3.09 -20.85 -6.40
C LEU A 89 3.11 -20.44 -7.87
N LEU A 90 4.13 -19.67 -8.23
CA LEU A 90 4.41 -19.30 -9.61
C LEU A 90 5.04 -20.48 -10.36
N GLN A 91 4.55 -20.75 -11.57
CA GLN A 91 5.00 -21.89 -12.38
C GLN A 91 6.22 -21.60 -13.26
N ALA A 92 6.66 -20.35 -13.33
CA ALA A 92 7.88 -19.96 -14.03
C ALA A 92 8.92 -19.43 -13.05
N ALA A 93 10.21 -19.59 -13.41
CA ALA A 93 11.29 -18.96 -12.68
C ALA A 93 11.25 -17.45 -12.90
N SER A 94 11.47 -16.70 -11.83
CA SER A 94 11.64 -15.25 -11.92
C SER A 94 12.97 -14.93 -12.61
N PRO A 95 13.03 -13.90 -13.47
CA PRO A 95 14.30 -13.33 -13.88
C PRO A 95 15.11 -12.86 -12.67
N ASP A 96 16.44 -12.85 -12.82
CA ASP A 96 17.37 -12.44 -11.77
C ASP A 96 17.08 -11.03 -11.27
N GLY A 97 17.23 -10.80 -9.96
CA GLY A 97 17.05 -9.48 -9.34
C GLY A 97 15.61 -8.97 -9.22
N ARG A 98 14.65 -9.56 -9.91
CA ARG A 98 13.25 -9.07 -9.93
C ARG A 98 12.59 -8.99 -8.57
N TRP A 99 12.85 -9.94 -7.67
CA TRP A 99 12.28 -9.89 -6.33
C TRP A 99 12.87 -8.74 -5.50
N ALA A 100 14.15 -8.45 -5.68
CA ALA A 100 14.82 -7.33 -5.03
C ALA A 100 14.29 -5.98 -5.55
N GLU A 101 14.03 -5.87 -6.85
CA GLU A 101 13.37 -4.70 -7.46
C GLU A 101 11.97 -4.50 -6.89
N ARG A 102 11.17 -5.57 -6.81
CA ARG A 102 9.80 -5.52 -6.28
C ARG A 102 9.75 -5.12 -4.81
N ALA A 103 10.63 -5.69 -3.99
CA ALA A 103 10.74 -5.27 -2.61
C ALA A 103 11.11 -3.78 -2.52
N ASN A 104 12.06 -3.33 -3.34
CA ASN A 104 12.42 -1.91 -3.39
C ASN A 104 11.22 -1.02 -3.73
N GLU A 105 10.46 -1.35 -4.78
CA GLU A 105 9.26 -0.60 -5.18
C GLU A 105 8.21 -0.58 -4.07
N LEU A 106 7.95 -1.72 -3.42
CA LEU A 106 7.00 -1.86 -2.33
C LEU A 106 7.33 -0.91 -1.17
N PHE A 107 8.55 -1.00 -0.65
CA PHE A 107 8.95 -0.25 0.52
C PHE A 107 9.25 1.22 0.19
N HIS A 108 9.65 1.52 -1.04
CA HIS A 108 9.74 2.90 -1.51
C HIS A 108 8.36 3.55 -1.55
N ALA A 109 7.35 2.86 -2.08
CA ALA A 109 5.97 3.37 -2.08
C ALA A 109 5.45 3.62 -0.66
N ALA A 110 5.67 2.68 0.26
CA ALA A 110 5.33 2.85 1.68
C ALA A 110 6.03 4.06 2.31
N ALA A 111 7.31 4.28 2.00
CA ALA A 111 8.07 5.44 2.46
C ALA A 111 7.52 6.75 1.87
N CYS A 112 7.14 6.77 0.58
CA CYS A 112 6.53 7.96 -0.02
C CYS A 112 5.20 8.33 0.64
N ILE A 113 4.34 7.37 0.94
CA ILE A 113 3.06 7.64 1.63
C ILE A 113 3.33 8.12 3.06
N THR A 114 4.26 7.48 3.78
CA THR A 114 4.72 7.91 5.11
C THR A 114 5.09 9.38 5.10
N ASN A 115 6.00 9.78 4.21
CA ASN A 115 6.48 11.15 4.12
C ASN A 115 5.35 12.13 3.78
N ILE A 116 4.41 11.75 2.91
CA ILE A 116 3.27 12.63 2.58
C ILE A 116 2.37 12.86 3.80
N LEU A 117 2.09 11.81 4.59
CA LEU A 117 1.25 11.93 5.78
C LEU A 117 1.95 12.71 6.89
N GLU A 118 3.26 12.51 7.07
CA GLU A 118 4.09 13.25 8.01
C GLU A 118 4.17 14.74 7.63
N ASP A 119 4.47 15.06 6.36
CA ASP A 119 4.49 16.44 5.86
C ASP A 119 3.15 17.16 6.13
N LEU A 120 2.02 16.45 5.98
CA LEU A 120 0.69 17.01 6.27
C LEU A 120 0.42 17.23 7.76
N GLU A 121 0.85 16.31 8.63
CA GLU A 121 0.76 16.48 10.08
C GLU A 121 1.64 17.63 10.57
N GLU A 122 2.87 17.77 10.06
CA GLU A 122 3.79 18.87 10.40
C GLU A 122 3.23 20.24 10.00
N LEU A 123 2.43 20.29 8.94
CA LEU A 123 1.76 21.50 8.46
C LEU A 123 0.41 21.77 9.13
N ASP A 124 0.01 20.98 10.12
CA ASP A 124 -1.30 21.04 10.80
C ASP A 124 -2.49 20.93 9.82
N ARG A 125 -2.32 20.08 8.80
CA ARG A 125 -3.31 19.79 7.75
C ARG A 125 -3.50 18.27 7.57
N PRO A 126 -3.81 17.51 8.63
CA PRO A 126 -3.88 16.06 8.54
C PRO A 126 -5.01 15.63 7.60
N LEU A 127 -4.72 14.65 6.72
CA LEU A 127 -5.72 14.11 5.81
C LEU A 127 -6.66 13.15 6.54
N ALA A 128 -7.72 13.64 7.17
CA ALA A 128 -8.61 12.83 8.00
C ALA A 128 -9.72 12.12 7.17
N THR A 129 -9.36 11.43 6.09
CA THR A 129 -10.33 10.69 5.24
C THR A 129 -10.29 9.18 5.51
N PRO A 130 -11.39 8.43 5.31
CA PRO A 130 -11.37 6.96 5.36
C PRO A 130 -10.28 6.31 4.50
N PHE A 131 -10.03 6.89 3.33
CA PHE A 131 -8.96 6.43 2.44
C PHE A 131 -7.57 6.63 3.06
N ALA A 132 -7.29 7.80 3.64
CA ALA A 132 -6.02 8.06 4.31
C ALA A 132 -5.81 7.15 5.53
N GLY A 133 -6.86 6.90 6.32
CA GLY A 133 -6.82 5.93 7.42
C GLY A 133 -6.50 4.50 6.94
N PHE A 134 -7.04 4.11 5.79
CA PHE A 134 -6.71 2.83 5.16
C PHE A 134 -5.25 2.79 4.66
N CYS A 135 -4.77 3.84 3.99
CA CYS A 135 -3.37 3.92 3.56
C CYS A 135 -2.41 3.85 4.76
N ALA A 136 -2.72 4.56 5.85
CA ALA A 136 -1.99 4.50 7.11
C ALA A 136 -1.94 3.08 7.69
N PHE A 137 -3.03 2.32 7.58
CA PHE A 137 -3.08 0.91 7.95
C PHE A 137 -2.18 0.03 7.06
N SER A 138 -2.23 0.21 5.73
CA SER A 138 -1.42 -0.55 4.78
C SER A 138 0.08 -0.34 5.01
N ILE A 139 0.51 0.92 5.19
CA ILE A 139 1.91 1.25 5.44
C ILE A 139 2.37 0.83 6.83
N ALA A 140 1.52 0.94 7.87
CA ALA A 140 1.84 0.41 9.20
C ALA A 140 2.14 -1.09 9.12
N THR A 141 1.32 -1.85 8.39
CA THR A 141 1.53 -3.28 8.18
C THR A 141 2.87 -3.55 7.48
N MET A 142 3.23 -2.79 6.45
CA MET A 142 4.49 -2.98 5.72
C MET A 142 5.71 -2.56 6.54
N ASN A 143 5.60 -1.49 7.33
CA ASN A 143 6.67 -1.03 8.22
C ASN A 143 6.92 -2.03 9.35
N ILE A 144 5.87 -2.59 9.98
CA ILE A 144 5.98 -3.69 10.95
C ILE A 144 6.65 -4.90 10.30
N TYR A 145 6.22 -5.27 9.09
CA TYR A 145 6.77 -6.39 8.35
C TYR A 145 8.28 -6.25 8.12
N VAL A 146 8.74 -5.09 7.63
CA VAL A 146 10.18 -4.90 7.35
C VAL A 146 11.00 -4.62 8.60
N ALA A 147 10.40 -4.10 9.68
CA ALA A 147 11.05 -4.03 10.98
C ALA A 147 11.33 -5.42 11.56
N ALA A 148 10.39 -6.36 11.41
CA ALA A 148 10.58 -7.76 11.83
C ALA A 148 11.52 -8.54 10.90
N PHE A 149 11.51 -8.23 9.61
CA PHE A 149 12.27 -8.96 8.58
C PHE A 149 13.07 -8.00 7.69
N PRO A 150 14.11 -7.32 8.22
CA PRO A 150 14.82 -6.26 7.50
C PRO A 150 15.52 -6.74 6.22
N ARG A 151 15.90 -8.02 6.17
CA ARG A 151 16.49 -8.64 4.97
C ARG A 151 15.51 -8.73 3.80
N MET A 152 14.20 -8.71 4.04
CA MET A 152 13.17 -8.67 2.98
C MET A 152 13.12 -7.34 2.23
N ASN A 153 13.83 -6.31 2.70
CA ASN A 153 14.13 -5.12 1.92
C ASN A 153 15.64 -4.85 1.82
N MET A 154 16.46 -5.90 1.97
CA MET A 154 17.92 -5.80 1.93
C MET A 154 18.50 -4.71 2.87
N GLY A 155 17.85 -4.47 4.01
CA GLY A 155 18.26 -3.45 4.98
C GLY A 155 18.03 -1.99 4.55
N ARG A 156 17.23 -1.73 3.51
CA ARG A 156 16.98 -0.36 2.99
C ARG A 156 15.94 0.45 3.78
N SER A 157 15.39 -0.10 4.87
CA SER A 157 14.38 0.55 5.72
C SER A 157 14.88 0.70 7.17
N PRO A 158 15.84 1.61 7.44
CA PRO A 158 16.47 1.71 8.76
C PRO A 158 15.55 2.24 9.86
N ASN A 159 14.49 2.99 9.52
CA ASN A 159 13.57 3.62 10.47
C ASN A 159 12.18 2.94 10.52
N ALA A 160 12.09 1.68 10.07
CA ALA A 160 10.80 1.01 9.89
C ALA A 160 10.01 0.83 11.20
N ASP A 161 10.71 0.62 12.31
CA ASP A 161 10.16 0.54 13.65
C ASP A 161 9.53 1.87 14.09
N ILE A 162 10.25 2.98 13.91
CA ILE A 162 9.77 4.33 14.20
C ILE A 162 8.56 4.67 13.32
N SER A 163 8.66 4.42 12.01
CA SER A 163 7.55 4.66 11.08
C SER A 163 6.33 3.79 11.42
N ALA A 164 6.51 2.55 11.88
CA ALA A 164 5.40 1.71 12.32
C ALA A 164 4.69 2.32 13.54
N GLU A 165 5.44 2.76 14.56
CA GLU A 165 4.88 3.38 15.76
C GLU A 165 4.10 4.67 15.44
N LEU A 166 4.67 5.54 14.60
CA LEU A 166 4.02 6.79 14.19
C LEU A 166 2.69 6.54 13.49
N HIS A 167 2.61 5.55 12.59
CA HIS A 167 1.34 5.22 11.92
C HIS A 167 0.33 4.56 12.86
N LEU A 168 0.77 3.76 13.84
CA LEU A 168 -0.14 3.25 14.86
C LEU A 168 -0.75 4.38 15.69
N ILE A 169 0.03 5.41 16.03
CA ILE A 169 -0.46 6.63 16.68
C ILE A 169 -1.46 7.36 15.76
N TYR A 170 -1.16 7.49 14.47
CA TYR A 170 -2.06 8.09 13.50
C TYR A 170 -3.41 7.34 13.42
N ILE A 171 -3.38 6.01 13.32
CA ILE A 171 -4.60 5.18 13.28
C ILE A 171 -5.38 5.28 14.61
N ASP A 172 -4.68 5.38 15.75
CA ASP A 172 -5.30 5.60 17.05
C ASP A 172 -6.05 6.96 17.10
N LYS A 173 -5.41 8.06 16.67
CA LYS A 173 -6.09 9.35 16.49
C LYS A 173 -7.29 9.22 15.55
N PHE A 174 -7.10 8.54 14.42
CA PHE A 174 -8.10 8.37 13.37
C PHE A 174 -9.37 7.66 13.85
N ARG A 175 -9.27 6.68 14.77
CA ARG A 175 -10.45 5.96 15.31
C ARG A 175 -11.43 6.87 16.06
N HIS A 176 -10.96 8.01 16.56
CA HIS A 176 -11.78 8.99 17.25
C HIS A 176 -12.57 9.87 16.26
N VAL A 177 -12.13 9.94 15.00
CA VAL A 177 -12.81 10.65 13.92
C VAL A 177 -13.74 9.70 13.15
N TRP A 178 -13.29 8.47 12.87
CA TRP A 178 -14.03 7.50 12.07
C TRP A 178 -14.18 6.16 12.76
N LYS A 179 -15.41 5.64 12.80
CA LYS A 179 -15.72 4.34 13.40
C LYS A 179 -14.92 3.18 12.80
N ILE A 180 -14.58 3.26 11.51
CA ILE A 180 -13.77 2.25 10.82
C ILE A 180 -12.36 2.11 11.42
N GLY A 181 -11.82 3.19 12.01
CA GLY A 181 -10.53 3.16 12.69
C GLY A 181 -10.49 2.18 13.87
N ASN A 182 -11.62 1.90 14.52
CA ASN A 182 -11.65 0.86 15.57
C ASN A 182 -11.31 -0.53 15.02
N GLY A 183 -11.73 -0.84 13.79
CA GLY A 183 -11.38 -2.09 13.12
C GLY A 183 -9.88 -2.17 12.84
N LEU A 184 -9.33 -1.09 12.28
CA LEU A 184 -7.90 -0.99 11.92
C LEU A 184 -6.97 -1.09 13.13
N VAL A 185 -7.33 -0.42 14.23
CA VAL A 185 -6.61 -0.48 15.50
C VAL A 185 -6.72 -1.86 16.15
N ASN A 186 -7.92 -2.43 16.20
CA ASN A 186 -8.12 -3.78 16.75
C ASN A 186 -7.35 -4.82 15.94
N TRP A 187 -7.28 -4.69 14.62
CA TRP A 187 -6.54 -5.61 13.76
C TRP A 187 -5.05 -5.62 14.10
N HIS A 188 -4.42 -4.44 14.18
CA HIS A 188 -3.00 -4.35 14.54
C HIS A 188 -2.74 -4.82 15.96
N MET A 189 -3.54 -4.38 16.94
CA MET A 189 -3.37 -4.79 18.34
C MET A 189 -3.61 -6.29 18.55
N ARG A 190 -4.58 -6.89 17.85
CA ARG A 190 -4.85 -8.32 17.94
C ARG A 190 -3.80 -9.13 17.18
N GLY A 191 -3.36 -8.69 16.01
CA GLY A 191 -2.29 -9.35 15.24
C GLY A 191 -0.95 -9.37 15.96
N LEU A 192 -0.61 -8.30 16.70
CA LEU A 192 0.59 -8.27 17.57
C LEU A 192 0.48 -9.23 18.77
N LEU A 193 -0.74 -9.55 19.22
CA LEU A 193 -1.00 -10.47 20.34
C LEU A 193 -1.20 -11.93 19.89
N ARG A 194 -1.39 -12.17 18.59
CA ARG A 194 -1.74 -13.46 18.00
C ARG A 194 -0.90 -13.72 16.76
N ASN A 195 0.14 -14.52 16.94
CA ASN A 195 0.95 -15.11 15.86
C ASN A 195 0.14 -16.14 15.00
N ASP A 196 -1.17 -15.98 14.84
CA ASP A 196 -2.05 -16.87 14.09
C ASP A 196 -3.08 -16.11 13.23
N GLY A 197 -2.59 -15.26 12.32
CA GLY A 197 -3.44 -14.58 11.33
C GLY A 197 -4.13 -15.57 10.40
N SER A 198 -5.46 -15.68 10.48
CA SER A 198 -6.26 -16.62 9.69
C SER A 198 -6.75 -15.96 8.39
N LYS A 199 -7.12 -16.77 7.39
CA LYS A 199 -7.73 -16.30 6.11
C LYS A 199 -8.96 -15.41 6.31
N ALA A 200 -9.64 -15.48 7.46
CA ALA A 200 -10.79 -14.64 7.78
C ALA A 200 -10.37 -13.16 7.99
N ASP A 201 -9.17 -12.92 8.53
CA ASP A 201 -8.69 -11.59 8.88
C ASP A 201 -8.29 -10.79 7.63
N ILE A 202 -7.76 -11.47 6.61
CA ILE A 202 -7.45 -10.88 5.29
C ILE A 202 -8.74 -10.51 4.54
N ARG A 203 -9.76 -11.38 4.56
CA ARG A 203 -11.06 -11.11 3.95
C ARG A 203 -11.74 -9.91 4.61
N GLN A 204 -11.67 -9.82 5.93
CA GLN A 204 -12.23 -8.70 6.68
C GLN A 204 -11.51 -7.38 6.38
N ALA A 205 -10.18 -7.40 6.22
CA ALA A 205 -9.42 -6.21 5.82
C ALA A 205 -9.84 -5.70 4.42
N LEU A 206 -9.99 -6.60 3.43
CA LEU A 206 -10.44 -6.24 2.09
C LEU A 206 -11.89 -5.72 2.05
N GLU A 207 -12.79 -6.31 2.85
CA GLU A 207 -14.17 -5.82 2.98
C GLU A 207 -14.22 -4.40 3.59
N LEU A 208 -13.32 -4.10 4.54
CA LEU A 208 -13.17 -2.76 5.11
C LEU A 208 -12.60 -1.75 4.11
N SER A 209 -11.63 -2.16 3.28
CA SER A 209 -11.10 -1.32 2.18
C SER A 209 -12.20 -0.94 1.19
N LEU A 210 -13.00 -1.90 0.75
CA LEU A 210 -14.09 -1.68 -0.20
C LEU A 210 -15.19 -0.77 0.39
N ALA A 211 -15.50 -0.94 1.68
CA ALA A 211 -16.43 -0.07 2.39
C ALA A 211 -15.90 1.37 2.53
N ALA A 212 -14.60 1.55 2.78
CA ALA A 212 -13.97 2.87 2.87
C ALA A 212 -14.03 3.65 1.54
N VAL A 213 -13.84 2.96 0.41
CA VAL A 213 -13.97 3.55 -0.94
C VAL A 213 -15.43 3.97 -1.22
N LYS A 214 -16.42 3.18 -0.81
CA LYS A 214 -17.84 3.52 -0.97
C LYS A 214 -18.27 4.68 -0.07
N LEU A 215 -17.72 4.76 1.14
CA LEU A 215 -18.06 5.79 2.14
C LEU A 215 -17.39 7.14 1.90
N SER A 216 -16.29 7.19 1.12
CA SER A 216 -15.58 8.44 0.88
C SER A 216 -16.34 9.41 -0.04
N GLY A 217 -17.40 8.97 -0.73
CA GLY A 217 -18.30 9.83 -1.51
C GLY A 217 -17.62 10.62 -2.64
N VAL A 218 -16.37 10.26 -2.98
CA VAL A 218 -15.59 10.98 -3.97
C VAL A 218 -16.02 10.53 -5.36
N ASN A 219 -16.92 11.30 -5.99
CA ASN A 219 -17.09 11.28 -7.44
C ASN A 219 -15.86 11.93 -8.09
N LEU A 220 -14.76 11.18 -8.17
CA LEU A 220 -13.71 11.49 -9.12
C LEU A 220 -14.32 11.28 -10.50
N LEU A 221 -14.36 12.34 -11.32
CA LEU A 221 -14.70 12.25 -12.73
C LEU A 221 -13.67 11.31 -13.40
N GLY A 222 -13.91 10.00 -13.35
CA GLY A 222 -13.04 8.95 -13.89
C GLY A 222 -12.80 7.75 -12.95
N GLY A 223 -13.66 6.72 -13.05
CA GLY A 223 -13.22 5.31 -13.07
C GLY A 223 -12.84 4.56 -11.79
N VAL A 224 -12.65 5.18 -10.62
CA VAL A 224 -12.27 4.43 -9.39
C VAL A 224 -13.29 3.35 -8.96
N PRO A 225 -14.62 3.57 -9.04
CA PRO A 225 -15.61 2.53 -8.75
C PRO A 225 -15.49 1.31 -9.69
N GLU A 226 -15.18 1.57 -10.96
CA GLU A 226 -15.07 0.55 -12.01
C GLU A 226 -13.83 -0.33 -11.79
N ILE A 227 -12.70 0.26 -11.35
CA ILE A 227 -11.48 -0.50 -10.99
C ILE A 227 -11.72 -1.36 -9.75
N ALA A 228 -12.39 -0.84 -8.72
CA ALA A 228 -12.69 -1.61 -7.50
C ALA A 228 -13.64 -2.79 -7.76
N GLU A 229 -14.66 -2.62 -8.62
CA GLU A 229 -15.58 -3.70 -9.03
C GLU A 229 -14.86 -4.75 -9.89
N VAL A 230 -14.03 -4.32 -10.85
CA VAL A 230 -13.22 -5.21 -11.70
C VAL A 230 -12.23 -6.05 -10.87
N LEU A 231 -11.71 -5.52 -9.76
CA LEU A 231 -10.77 -6.24 -8.91
C LEU A 231 -11.46 -7.26 -8.00
N VAL A 232 -12.68 -6.97 -7.52
CA VAL A 232 -13.48 -7.94 -6.76
C VAL A 232 -13.87 -9.14 -7.63
N GLU A 233 -14.20 -8.91 -8.90
CA GLU A 233 -14.51 -9.99 -9.85
C GLU A 233 -13.28 -10.78 -10.34
N ARG A 234 -12.07 -10.21 -10.29
CA ARG A 234 -10.87 -10.86 -10.84
C ARG A 234 -9.97 -11.54 -9.79
N LEU A 235 -10.11 -11.17 -8.52
CA LEU A 235 -9.35 -11.76 -7.41
C LEU A 235 -10.09 -12.89 -6.69
N PHE A 236 -11.34 -13.18 -7.09
CA PHE A 236 -12.19 -14.27 -6.61
C PHE A 236 -12.90 -14.98 -7.76
#